data_AF-A0A7R9DIK1-F1
#
_entry.id   AF-A0A7R9DIK1-F1
#
_cell.length_a   1.000
_cell.length_b   1.000
_cell.length_c   1.000
_cell.angle_alpha   90.00
_cell.angle_beta   90.00
_cell.angle_gamma   90.00
#
_symmetry.space_group_name_H-M   'P 1'
#
loop_
_entity.id
_entity.type
_entity.pdbx_description
1 polymer ?
#
loop_
_entity_poly.entity_id
_entity_poly.type
_entity_poly.pdbx_seq_one_letter_code
_entity_poly.pdbx_strand_id
1 'polypeptide(L)'
;MKMAAVNDNHNNEEDDCSLDWQLPLSFVKKRHVENIEAANAITQTWRMKERMKTVSVALVLCLNVGVDPPDIVKTQPCARLECWIDPLSMSPQKALETIGANLQKQYERWQPRARYKQSLDPTVEEVKKLCTSLRRNAKEERVLFHYNGHGVPKPTSNGEVWVFNRV
;
A
#
# COMPACT_ATOMS: atom_id res chain seq x y z
N MET A 1 -31.13 -95.44 25.11
CA MET A 1 -29.90 -94.97 25.78
C MET A 1 -29.50 -93.65 25.11
N LYS A 2 -29.17 -92.62 25.91
CA LYS A 2 -29.24 -91.17 25.62
C LYS A 2 -28.66 -90.70 24.27
N MET A 3 -29.39 -89.81 23.60
CA MET A 3 -28.83 -88.68 22.84
C MET A 3 -28.55 -87.52 23.81
N ALA A 4 -27.37 -86.92 23.72
CA ALA A 4 -27.02 -85.57 24.19
C ALA A 4 -25.83 -85.12 23.32
N ALA A 5 -26.07 -84.20 22.39
CA ALA A 5 -25.86 -82.76 22.51
C ALA A 5 -24.42 -82.36 22.11
N VAL A 6 -24.38 -81.76 20.92
CA VAL A 6 -23.43 -80.77 20.37
C VAL A 6 -22.34 -80.32 21.34
N ASN A 7 -21.08 -80.48 20.91
CA ASN A 7 -20.00 -79.63 21.35
C ASN A 7 -19.35 -79.02 20.10
N ASP A 8 -19.80 -77.79 19.80
CA ASP A 8 -19.16 -76.88 18.86
C ASP A 8 -17.76 -76.56 19.37
N ASN A 9 -16.76 -77.26 18.86
CA ASN A 9 -15.40 -76.71 18.85
C ASN A 9 -15.23 -75.97 17.52
N HIS A 10 -15.75 -74.75 17.50
CA HIS A 10 -15.30 -73.71 16.59
C HIS A 10 -13.82 -73.45 16.92
N ASN A 11 -12.92 -74.26 16.35
CA ASN A 11 -11.53 -73.88 16.29
C ASN A 11 -11.48 -72.67 15.36
N ASN A 12 -11.34 -71.50 15.95
CA ASN A 12 -11.06 -70.26 15.26
C ASN A 12 -9.87 -70.50 14.31
N GLU A 13 -10.14 -70.64 13.02
CA GLU A 13 -9.21 -70.23 11.98
C GLU A 13 -9.06 -68.71 12.16
N GLU A 14 -8.25 -68.29 13.14
CA GLU A 14 -7.89 -66.88 13.31
C GLU A 14 -7.07 -66.51 12.08
N ASP A 15 -7.79 -66.03 11.07
CA ASP A 15 -7.36 -65.30 9.88
C ASP A 15 -5.85 -65.37 9.62
N ASP A 16 -5.36 -66.41 8.93
CA ASP A 16 -3.99 -66.43 8.38
C ASP A 16 -3.75 -65.18 7.49
N CYS A 17 -4.82 -64.65 6.89
CA CYS A 17 -4.84 -63.37 6.17
C CYS A 17 -4.57 -62.12 7.03
N SER A 18 -4.64 -62.21 8.36
CA SER A 18 -4.37 -61.13 9.32
C SER A 18 -2.88 -60.95 9.65
N LEU A 19 -2.02 -61.90 9.26
CA LEU A 19 -0.58 -61.77 9.50
C LEU A 19 0.16 -61.12 8.32
N ASP A 20 -0.39 -61.24 7.10
CA ASP A 20 0.21 -60.72 5.88
C ASP A 20 0.36 -59.19 5.85
N TRP A 21 -0.61 -58.46 6.40
CA TRP A 21 -0.55 -56.99 6.45
C TRP A 21 0.52 -56.47 7.43
N GLN A 22 0.98 -57.34 8.35
CA GLN A 22 2.02 -57.01 9.33
C GLN A 22 3.43 -57.26 8.78
N LEU A 23 3.56 -57.90 7.61
CA LEU A 23 4.85 -58.21 7.03
C LEU A 23 5.50 -56.94 6.42
N PRO A 24 6.77 -56.65 6.74
CA PRO A 24 7.45 -55.48 6.23
C PRO A 24 7.76 -55.63 4.74
N LEU A 25 7.08 -54.83 3.91
CA LEU A 25 7.36 -54.77 2.48
C LEU A 25 8.71 -54.11 2.21
N SER A 26 9.61 -54.88 1.62
CA SER A 26 10.94 -54.42 1.21
C SER A 26 10.91 -53.86 -0.21
N PHE A 27 11.75 -52.86 -0.49
CA PHE A 27 11.90 -52.23 -1.81
C PHE A 27 10.64 -51.58 -2.41
N VAL A 28 9.65 -51.20 -1.60
CA VAL A 28 8.41 -50.50 -2.06
C VAL A 28 8.39 -48.99 -1.81
N LYS A 29 9.50 -48.40 -1.31
CA LYS A 29 9.59 -46.94 -1.12
C LYS A 29 9.68 -46.23 -2.47
N LYS A 30 9.25 -44.96 -2.55
CA LYS A 30 9.23 -44.16 -3.80
C LYS A 30 10.50 -44.25 -4.63
N ARG A 31 11.67 -44.21 -3.98
CA ARG A 31 13.00 -44.36 -4.64
C ARG A 31 13.24 -45.70 -5.36
N HIS A 32 12.42 -46.71 -5.11
CA HIS A 32 12.53 -48.06 -5.67
C HIS A 32 11.46 -48.32 -6.75
N VAL A 33 10.35 -47.59 -6.73
CA VAL A 33 9.20 -47.78 -7.62
C VAL A 33 9.15 -46.69 -8.70
N GLU A 34 9.51 -45.45 -8.35
CA GLU A 34 9.52 -44.31 -9.26
C GLU A 34 10.92 -44.16 -9.89
N ASN A 35 10.97 -43.73 -11.15
CA ASN A 35 12.23 -43.35 -11.80
C ASN A 35 12.83 -42.15 -11.08
N ILE A 36 14.11 -42.25 -10.74
CA ILE A 36 14.83 -41.17 -10.06
C ILE A 36 15.22 -40.13 -11.12
N GLU A 37 14.34 -39.15 -11.31
CA GLU A 37 14.57 -38.00 -12.19
C GLU A 37 14.85 -36.74 -11.37
N ALA A 38 15.67 -35.85 -11.93
CA ALA A 38 15.89 -34.54 -11.32
C ALA A 38 14.62 -33.70 -11.43
N ALA A 39 14.23 -33.04 -10.33
CA ALA A 39 13.08 -32.14 -10.35
C ALA A 39 13.32 -31.00 -11.36
N ASN A 40 12.31 -30.72 -12.19
CA ASN A 40 12.36 -29.61 -13.13
C ASN A 40 12.48 -28.27 -12.36
N ALA A 41 13.54 -27.52 -12.64
CA ALA A 41 13.75 -26.21 -12.03
C ALA A 41 12.77 -25.19 -12.62
N ILE A 42 11.68 -24.91 -11.91
CA ILE A 42 10.72 -23.86 -12.27
C ILE A 42 11.36 -22.50 -11.99
N THR A 43 11.47 -21.66 -13.01
CA THR A 43 11.96 -20.28 -12.85
C THR A 43 10.97 -19.46 -12.02
N GLN A 44 11.42 -18.96 -10.88
CA GLN A 44 10.60 -18.21 -9.94
C GLN A 44 10.69 -16.70 -10.23
N THR A 45 9.55 -16.04 -10.43
CA THR A 45 9.47 -14.61 -10.81
C THR A 45 9.06 -13.66 -9.68
N TRP A 46 9.04 -14.12 -8.42
CA TRP A 46 8.61 -13.32 -7.27
C TRP A 46 9.56 -12.17 -6.88
N ARG A 47 10.79 -12.15 -7.42
CA ARG A 47 11.76 -11.10 -7.10
C ARG A 47 11.44 -9.81 -7.86
N MET A 48 11.29 -8.71 -7.12
CA MET A 48 11.27 -7.37 -7.72
C MET A 48 12.61 -7.08 -8.39
N LYS A 49 12.57 -6.83 -9.71
CA LYS A 49 13.76 -6.51 -10.51
C LYS A 49 14.28 -5.09 -10.24
N GLU A 50 13.37 -4.14 -10.05
CA GLU A 50 13.68 -2.74 -9.83
C GLU A 50 13.09 -2.24 -8.51
N ARG A 51 13.93 -1.60 -7.70
CA ARG A 51 13.52 -1.00 -6.44
C ARG A 51 13.52 0.52 -6.57
N MET A 52 12.39 1.06 -7.02
CA MET A 52 12.16 2.51 -7.09
C MET A 52 12.15 3.15 -5.70
N LYS A 53 12.68 4.37 -5.59
CA LYS A 53 12.58 5.19 -4.37
C LYS A 53 11.98 6.54 -4.70
N THR A 54 11.22 7.08 -3.74
CA THR A 54 10.78 8.48 -3.80
C THR A 54 11.87 9.34 -3.19
N VAL A 55 12.58 10.10 -4.02
CA VAL A 55 13.72 10.94 -3.58
C VAL A 55 13.32 12.37 -3.28
N SER A 56 12.19 12.84 -3.81
CA SER A 56 11.72 14.21 -3.66
C SER A 56 10.21 14.30 -3.56
N VAL A 57 9.74 15.28 -2.78
CA VAL A 57 8.32 15.54 -2.53
C VAL A 57 8.06 17.03 -2.73
N ALA A 58 7.10 17.36 -3.62
CA ALA A 58 6.51 18.68 -3.75
C ALA A 58 5.19 18.72 -2.96
N LEU A 59 5.08 19.66 -2.03
CA LEU A 59 3.86 19.96 -1.30
C LEU A 59 3.31 21.29 -1.83
N VAL A 60 2.33 21.22 -2.71
CA VAL A 60 1.66 22.37 -3.31
C VAL A 60 0.34 22.58 -2.59
N LEU A 61 0.25 23.67 -1.83
CA LEU A 61 -0.93 24.04 -1.06
C LEU A 61 -1.55 25.29 -1.66
N CYS A 62 -2.81 25.19 -2.07
CA CYS A 62 -3.62 26.29 -2.58
C CYS A 62 -4.85 26.43 -1.68
N LEU A 63 -4.68 27.15 -0.56
CA LEU A 63 -5.67 27.22 0.53
C LEU A 63 -6.33 28.59 0.66
N ASN A 64 -5.66 29.69 0.30
CA ASN A 64 -6.16 31.06 0.43
C ASN A 64 -6.93 31.26 1.76
N VAL A 65 -6.25 31.01 2.87
CA VAL A 65 -6.87 30.86 4.18
C VAL A 65 -7.77 32.05 4.52
N GLY A 66 -9.04 31.79 4.81
CA GLY A 66 -10.03 32.79 5.16
C GLY A 66 -10.90 33.27 3.99
N VAL A 67 -10.63 32.82 2.77
CA VAL A 67 -11.44 33.11 1.58
C VAL A 67 -11.94 31.80 0.99
N ASP A 68 -13.25 31.64 0.96
CA ASP A 68 -13.87 30.44 0.40
C ASP A 68 -13.97 30.55 -1.13
N PRO A 69 -13.71 29.46 -1.89
CA PRO A 69 -13.89 29.46 -3.34
C PRO A 69 -15.38 29.59 -3.70
N PRO A 70 -15.71 30.25 -4.82
CA PRO A 70 -17.10 30.57 -5.18
C PRO A 70 -17.97 29.35 -5.48
N ASP A 71 -17.35 28.20 -5.77
CA ASP A 71 -18.05 26.97 -6.16
C ASP A 71 -18.61 26.17 -4.96
N ILE A 72 -18.24 26.53 -3.73
CA ILE A 72 -18.50 25.72 -2.55
C ILE A 72 -19.24 26.56 -1.50
N VAL A 73 -20.54 26.28 -1.35
CA VAL A 73 -21.30 26.76 -0.20
C VAL A 73 -21.00 25.85 1.00
N LYS A 74 -20.32 26.40 2.01
CA LYS A 74 -20.01 25.64 3.24
C LYS A 74 -21.26 25.50 4.11
N THR A 75 -21.47 24.31 4.68
CA THR A 75 -22.51 24.03 5.67
C THR A 75 -22.16 24.61 7.03
N GLN A 76 -23.14 24.76 7.93
CA GLN A 76 -22.92 25.06 9.35
C GLN A 76 -23.41 23.90 10.22
N PRO A 77 -22.51 23.18 10.94
CA PRO A 77 -21.05 23.31 10.96
C PRO A 77 -20.37 22.78 9.68
N CYS A 78 -19.13 23.22 9.41
CA CYS A 78 -18.28 22.67 8.36
C CYS A 78 -17.00 22.06 8.94
N ALA A 79 -16.44 21.06 8.26
CA ALA A 79 -15.11 20.56 8.55
C ALA A 79 -14.08 21.65 8.22
N ARG A 80 -13.19 21.96 9.17
CA ARG A 80 -12.27 23.10 9.08
C ARG A 80 -10.81 22.75 9.33
N LEU A 81 -10.54 21.62 9.98
CA LEU A 81 -9.18 21.26 10.34
C LEU A 81 -8.39 20.87 9.10
N GLU A 82 -7.28 21.58 8.86
CA GLU A 82 -6.32 21.31 7.81
C GLU A 82 -5.01 20.84 8.44
N CYS A 83 -4.57 19.62 8.11
CA CYS A 83 -3.39 19.02 8.72
C CYS A 83 -3.36 19.07 10.26
N TRP A 84 -4.54 18.83 10.88
CA TRP A 84 -4.78 18.89 12.33
C TRP A 84 -4.64 20.28 12.97
N ILE A 85 -4.72 21.34 12.16
CA ILE A 85 -4.70 22.73 12.61
C ILE A 85 -6.03 23.39 12.23
N ASP A 86 -6.58 24.21 13.13
CA ASP A 86 -7.66 25.13 12.76
C ASP A 86 -7.05 26.37 12.07
N PRO A 87 -7.29 26.57 10.77
CA PRO A 87 -6.74 27.72 10.05
C PRO A 87 -7.29 29.06 10.55
N LEU A 88 -8.43 29.08 11.23
CA LEU A 88 -9.06 30.30 11.76
C LEU A 88 -8.54 30.69 13.16
N SER A 89 -7.76 29.81 13.82
CA SER A 89 -7.23 30.09 15.16
C SER A 89 -5.99 30.99 15.15
N MET A 90 -5.47 31.36 13.98
CA MET A 90 -4.28 32.19 13.81
C MET A 90 -4.38 33.05 12.55
N SER A 91 -3.40 33.94 12.32
CA SER A 91 -3.39 34.74 11.09
C SER A 91 -3.25 33.86 9.85
N PRO A 92 -3.91 34.20 8.71
CA PRO A 92 -3.90 33.38 7.50
C PRO A 92 -2.51 32.93 7.03
N GLN A 93 -1.56 33.85 7.03
CA GLN A 93 -0.19 33.57 6.62
C GLN A 93 0.52 32.58 7.56
N LYS A 94 0.34 32.74 8.87
CA LYS A 94 0.91 31.83 9.87
C LYS A 94 0.22 30.46 9.83
N ALA A 95 -1.09 30.43 9.59
CA ALA A 95 -1.85 29.19 9.39
C ALA A 95 -1.27 28.40 8.24
N LEU A 96 -1.08 29.03 7.09
CA LEU A 96 -0.57 28.40 5.87
C LEU A 96 0.84 27.81 6.08
N GLU A 97 1.75 28.55 6.71
CA GLU A 97 3.10 28.07 7.05
C GLU A 97 3.06 26.88 8.02
N THR A 98 2.21 26.94 9.06
CA THR A 98 2.09 25.87 10.06
C THR A 98 1.47 24.61 9.45
N ILE A 99 0.47 24.76 8.58
CA ILE A 99 -0.15 23.65 7.82
C ILE A 99 0.90 22.99 6.91
N GLY A 100 1.67 23.78 6.16
CA GLY A 100 2.76 23.29 5.32
C GLY A 100 3.81 22.50 6.10
N ALA A 101 4.25 23.04 7.25
CA ALA A 101 5.21 22.38 8.13
C ALA A 101 4.66 21.08 8.73
N ASN A 102 3.40 21.05 9.16
CA ASN A 102 2.77 19.85 9.70
C ASN A 102 2.57 18.78 8.62
N LEU A 103 2.17 19.17 7.41
CA LEU A 103 2.04 18.24 6.28
C LEU A 103 3.39 17.61 5.94
N GLN A 104 4.46 18.40 5.94
CA GLN A 104 5.81 17.89 5.75
C GLN A 104 6.17 16.85 6.81
N LYS A 105 5.97 17.16 8.10
CA LYS A 105 6.22 16.21 9.20
C LYS A 105 5.43 14.91 9.07
N GLN A 106 4.19 14.98 8.59
CA GLN A 106 3.36 13.79 8.34
C GLN A 106 3.96 12.90 7.26
N TYR A 107 4.46 13.46 6.16
CA TYR A 107 5.13 12.68 5.11
C TYR A 107 6.52 12.19 5.54
N GLU A 108 7.27 12.97 6.32
CA GLU A 108 8.57 12.59 6.86
C GLU A 108 8.51 11.32 7.71
N ARG A 109 7.37 11.08 8.40
CA ARG A 109 7.13 9.82 9.12
C ARG A 109 7.19 8.59 8.21
N TRP A 110 6.72 8.70 6.96
CA TRP A 110 6.71 7.61 5.98
C TRP A 110 8.01 7.54 5.17
N GLN A 111 8.59 8.69 4.83
CA GLN A 111 9.84 8.77 4.08
C GLN A 111 10.74 9.91 4.60
N PRO A 112 11.59 9.64 5.62
CA PRO A 112 12.39 10.70 6.26
C PRO A 112 13.58 11.17 5.40
N ARG A 113 14.02 10.38 4.42
CA ARG A 113 15.22 10.69 3.62
C ARG A 113 14.94 11.43 2.32
N ALA A 114 13.67 11.69 2.00
CA ALA A 114 13.31 12.45 0.80
C ALA A 114 13.56 13.95 1.00
N ARG A 115 13.75 14.66 -0.12
CA ARG A 115 13.86 16.12 -0.13
C ARG A 115 12.47 16.73 -0.26
N TYR A 116 12.03 17.44 0.78
CA TYR A 116 10.73 18.11 0.82
C TYR A 116 10.85 19.54 0.32
N LYS A 117 9.91 19.95 -0.53
CA LYS A 117 9.74 21.35 -0.96
C LYS A 117 8.29 21.76 -0.83
N GLN A 118 8.05 22.82 -0.06
CA GLN A 118 6.73 23.42 0.14
C GLN A 118 6.55 24.58 -0.84
N SER A 119 5.34 24.69 -1.39
CA SER A 119 4.89 25.77 -2.25
C SER A 119 3.53 26.21 -1.72
N LEU A 120 3.50 27.34 -1.02
CA LEU A 120 2.36 27.85 -0.29
C LEU A 120 1.69 28.95 -1.11
N ASP A 121 0.43 28.74 -1.49
CA ASP A 121 -0.35 29.58 -2.41
C ASP A 121 0.43 30.02 -3.66
N PRO A 122 1.02 29.09 -4.43
CA PRO A 122 1.94 29.44 -5.50
C PRO A 122 1.24 29.89 -6.77
N THR A 123 2.05 30.51 -7.62
CA THR A 123 1.71 30.85 -9.00
C THR A 123 2.07 29.75 -10.00
N VAL A 124 1.47 29.81 -11.20
CA VAL A 124 1.78 28.87 -12.31
C VAL A 124 3.29 28.79 -12.58
N GLU A 125 3.98 29.93 -12.58
CA GLU A 125 5.42 29.99 -12.83
C GLU A 125 6.23 29.30 -11.72
N GLU A 126 5.83 29.43 -10.47
CA GLU A 126 6.49 28.81 -9.32
C GLU A 126 6.30 27.30 -9.33
N VAL A 127 5.08 26.82 -9.60
CA VAL A 127 4.80 25.38 -9.75
C VAL A 127 5.60 24.80 -10.91
N LYS A 128 5.70 25.51 -12.04
CA LYS A 128 6.51 25.09 -13.19
C LYS A 128 7.99 24.97 -12.82
N LYS A 129 8.55 25.98 -12.14
CA LYS A 129 9.95 25.98 -11.68
C LYS A 129 10.20 24.86 -10.68
N LEU A 130 9.28 24.63 -9.74
CA LEU A 130 9.34 23.58 -8.74
C LEU A 130 9.40 22.19 -9.40
N CYS A 131 8.42 21.88 -10.25
CA CYS A 131 8.34 20.57 -10.92
C CYS A 131 9.56 20.29 -11.79
N THR A 132 9.98 21.28 -12.58
CA THR A 132 11.16 21.16 -13.46
C THR A 132 12.44 20.93 -12.63
N SER A 133 12.60 21.66 -11.53
CA SER A 133 13.75 21.51 -10.62
C SER A 133 13.79 20.12 -10.00
N LEU A 134 12.65 19.62 -9.49
CA LEU A 134 12.59 18.31 -8.84
C LEU A 134 12.83 17.17 -9.82
N ARG A 135 12.24 17.21 -11.01
CA ARG A 135 12.49 16.20 -12.06
C ARG A 135 13.96 16.17 -12.45
N ARG A 136 14.58 17.33 -12.70
CA ARG A 136 16.01 17.42 -13.05
C ARG A 136 16.91 16.77 -11.99
N ASN A 137 16.57 16.94 -10.71
CA ASN A 137 17.35 16.39 -9.60
C ASN A 137 17.09 14.89 -9.36
N ALA A 138 15.86 14.43 -9.56
CA ALA A 138 15.47 13.04 -9.30
C ALA A 138 15.92 12.07 -10.39
N LYS A 139 16.23 12.56 -11.61
CA LYS A 139 16.57 11.71 -12.77
C LYS A 139 15.42 10.71 -13.02
N GLU A 140 15.70 9.42 -12.84
CA GLU A 140 14.78 8.30 -13.04
C GLU A 140 14.02 7.92 -11.75
N GLU A 141 14.39 8.47 -10.61
CA GLU A 141 13.71 8.20 -9.35
C GLU A 141 12.34 8.88 -9.28
N ARG A 142 11.50 8.41 -8.36
CA ARG A 142 10.14 8.91 -8.18
C ARG A 142 10.15 10.27 -7.50
N VAL A 143 9.32 11.18 -8.00
CA VAL A 143 8.97 12.45 -7.34
C VAL A 143 7.50 12.37 -6.95
N LEU A 144 7.19 12.67 -5.69
CA LEU A 144 5.81 12.81 -5.22
C LEU A 144 5.36 14.26 -5.44
N PHE A 145 4.19 14.45 -6.04
CA PHE A 145 3.54 15.74 -6.15
C PHE A 145 2.22 15.67 -5.38
N HIS A 146 2.16 16.38 -4.26
CA HIS A 146 0.95 16.54 -3.46
C HIS A 146 0.34 17.90 -3.79
N TYR A 147 -0.93 17.90 -4.18
CA TYR A 147 -1.70 19.09 -4.47
C TYR A 147 -2.93 19.14 -3.57
N ASN A 148 -3.08 20.24 -2.82
CA ASN A 148 -4.26 20.55 -2.05
C ASN A 148 -4.89 21.82 -2.63
N GLY A 149 -6.09 21.70 -3.18
CA GLY A 149 -6.83 22.79 -3.82
C GLY A 149 -8.09 23.23 -3.06
N HIS A 150 -8.13 23.11 -1.72
CA HIS A 150 -9.34 23.46 -0.96
C HIS A 150 -9.70 24.96 -1.00
N GLY A 151 -8.74 25.84 -1.28
CA GLY A 151 -8.95 27.29 -1.40
C GLY A 151 -9.25 27.78 -2.82
N VAL A 152 -9.42 26.86 -3.77
CA VAL A 152 -9.61 27.18 -5.18
C VAL A 152 -10.85 26.46 -5.75
N PRO A 153 -11.36 26.88 -6.92
CA PRO A 153 -12.45 26.20 -7.62
C PRO A 153 -12.19 24.71 -7.85
N LYS A 154 -13.25 23.96 -8.14
CA LYS A 154 -13.11 22.52 -8.44
C LYS A 154 -12.34 22.31 -9.75
N PRO A 155 -11.59 21.19 -9.90
CA PRO A 155 -10.95 20.85 -11.16
C PRO A 155 -11.96 20.77 -12.32
N THR A 156 -11.53 21.20 -13.50
CA THR A 156 -12.42 21.25 -14.68
C THR A 156 -12.52 19.87 -15.34
N SER A 157 -13.57 19.65 -16.15
CA SER A 157 -13.72 18.45 -16.98
C SER A 157 -12.62 18.30 -18.04
N ASN A 158 -11.89 19.38 -18.33
CA ASN A 158 -10.75 19.39 -19.26
C ASN A 158 -9.46 18.88 -18.59
N GLY A 159 -9.48 18.58 -17.29
CA GLY A 159 -8.32 18.12 -16.55
C GLY A 159 -7.42 19.25 -16.04
N GLU A 160 -7.97 20.44 -15.84
CA GLU A 160 -7.22 21.59 -15.32
C GLU A 160 -7.33 21.66 -13.80
N VAL A 161 -6.26 22.14 -13.17
CA VAL A 161 -6.18 22.43 -11.74
C VAL A 161 -5.87 23.91 -11.53
N TRP A 162 -6.35 24.46 -10.41
CA TRP A 162 -6.28 25.89 -10.14
C TRP A 162 -5.12 26.25 -9.23
N VAL A 163 -4.48 27.39 -9.51
CA VAL A 163 -3.43 28.01 -8.69
C VAL A 163 -3.64 29.52 -8.72
N PHE A 164 -2.89 30.27 -7.90
CA PHE A 164 -3.06 31.72 -7.80
C PHE A 164 -2.28 32.48 -8.88
N ASN A 165 -2.71 33.72 -9.12
CA ASN A 165 -1.92 34.68 -9.88
C ASN A 165 -1.07 35.52 -8.92
N ARG A 166 -0.06 36.22 -9.44
CA ARG A 166 0.57 37.29 -8.66
C ARG A 166 -0.46 38.38 -8.40
N VAL A 167 -0.53 38.83 -7.15
CA VAL A 167 -1.26 40.04 -6.75
C VAL A 167 -0.51 41.26 -7.29
#